data_AF-A0A8H9I9A4-F1
#
_entry.id   AF-A0A8H9I9A4-F1
#
_cell.length_a   1.000
_cell.length_b   1.000
_cell.length_c   1.000
_cell.angle_alpha   90.00
_cell.angle_beta   90.00
_cell.angle_gamma   90.00
#
_symmetry.space_group_name_H-M   'P 1'
#
loop_
_entity.id
_entity.type
_entity.pdbx_description
1 polymer ?
#
loop_
_entity_poly.entity_id
_entity_poly.type
_entity_poly.pdbx_seq_one_letter_code
_entity_poly.pdbx_strand_id
1 'polypeptide(L)'
;MHIKFLSLVLFGLLLGGCAGGNQAQRSQAQMSNLLLAEPAPMSVRSQMAIARYNQILAKAPLEDQERAELLHQRGMLYDSVGLAGLAQYDFDHAIRLKPDMAEAYNSLGVHYTQQMNFIQAYEAFDATLDINPEYEFAFLNRGIALYYGGRPDLAVNDFGEFYRKDESDPYRALWAFIAQSELDQPQALVTLSENRENLSSDNWATHLVDLYLGRIDEQALLNGLIQGVTSQQELTDRLCEAYFYLGKYNSALGNRGVASNYFKLALSTNVFEYVEHRYARLELDMLRDKAVADSEAP
;
A
#
# COMPACT_ATOMS: atom_id res chain seq x y z
N MET A 1 55.09 59.22 -1.63
CA MET A 1 55.77 59.58 -0.36
C MET A 1 54.72 60.16 0.58
N HIS A 2 54.37 59.40 1.63
CA HIS A 2 53.81 59.82 2.93
C HIS A 2 52.54 60.70 3.02
N ILE A 3 51.50 60.19 3.72
CA ILE A 3 51.02 60.61 5.08
C ILE A 3 49.79 61.54 4.97
N LYS A 4 48.69 61.47 5.73
CA LYS A 4 48.13 60.64 6.82
C LYS A 4 46.63 61.01 6.85
N PHE A 5 45.72 60.06 7.02
CA PHE A 5 44.36 60.32 7.53
C PHE A 5 44.30 59.76 8.95
N LEU A 6 44.03 60.62 9.94
CA LEU A 6 43.96 60.27 11.35
C LEU A 6 42.61 60.73 11.93
N SER A 7 41.83 59.71 12.28
CA SER A 7 40.79 59.53 13.32
C SER A 7 40.31 60.68 14.22
N LEU A 8 38.98 60.65 14.48
CA LEU A 8 38.39 60.85 15.82
C LEU A 8 37.04 60.07 15.99
N VAL A 9 37.10 58.79 16.38
CA VAL A 9 36.66 58.16 17.67
C VAL A 9 35.70 59.04 18.56
N LEU A 10 34.58 58.63 19.20
CA LEU A 10 34.09 57.33 19.72
C LEU A 10 32.63 57.39 20.28
N PHE A 11 31.97 56.21 20.32
CA PHE A 11 31.19 55.57 21.42
C PHE A 11 29.65 55.73 21.56
N GLY A 12 28.96 54.57 21.65
CA GLY A 12 27.68 54.44 22.36
C GLY A 12 26.80 53.21 22.08
N LEU A 13 27.07 52.11 22.80
CA LEU A 13 26.14 51.07 23.32
C LEU A 13 25.73 49.82 22.49
N LEU A 14 26.10 48.70 23.10
CA LEU A 14 25.78 47.29 22.84
C LEU A 14 24.34 46.95 23.26
N LEU A 15 23.67 46.09 22.48
CA LEU A 15 22.79 45.03 22.99
C LEU A 15 22.93 43.81 22.09
N GLY A 16 23.44 42.71 22.67
CA GLY A 16 23.41 41.38 22.07
C GLY A 16 22.02 40.75 22.18
N GLY A 17 21.72 39.81 21.29
CA GLY A 17 20.46 39.07 21.30
C GLY A 17 20.46 37.90 20.31
N CYS A 18 21.04 36.79 20.76
CA CYS A 18 20.76 35.38 20.48
C CYS A 18 20.30 34.94 19.06
N ALA A 19 21.13 34.05 18.49
CA ALA A 19 20.77 33.12 17.43
C ALA A 19 19.44 32.41 17.73
N GLY A 20 18.40 32.75 16.97
CA GLY A 20 17.11 32.08 16.99
C GLY A 20 17.05 31.00 15.91
N GLY A 21 17.36 29.76 16.31
CA GLY A 21 16.70 28.54 15.86
C GLY A 21 16.48 28.35 14.36
N ASN A 22 17.35 27.54 13.77
CA ASN A 22 17.23 26.87 12.48
C ASN A 22 16.05 25.84 12.43
N GLN A 23 14.91 26.13 13.08
CA GLN A 23 13.74 25.25 13.17
C GLN A 23 12.71 25.49 12.08
N ALA A 24 12.68 26.68 11.44
CA ALA A 24 11.75 26.95 10.35
C ALA A 24 12.15 26.27 9.02
N GLN A 25 13.37 25.77 8.91
CA GLN A 25 13.90 25.20 7.66
C GLN A 25 13.84 23.66 7.61
N ARG A 26 13.55 22.98 8.74
CA ARG A 26 13.47 21.51 8.79
C ARG A 26 12.17 20.92 8.26
N SER A 27 11.08 21.68 8.26
CA SER A 27 9.75 21.21 7.79
C SER A 27 9.48 21.47 6.31
N GLN A 28 10.33 22.25 5.62
CA GLN A 28 10.18 22.56 4.20
C GLN A 28 10.98 21.64 3.26
N ALA A 29 11.83 20.77 3.81
CA ALA A 29 12.76 19.94 3.03
C ALA A 29 12.20 18.55 2.64
N GLN A 30 11.06 18.13 3.18
CA GLN A 30 10.60 16.74 3.05
C GLN A 30 9.92 16.38 1.72
N MET A 31 9.66 17.35 0.84
CA MET A 31 8.88 17.12 -0.39
C MET A 31 9.46 17.80 -1.64
N SER A 32 10.76 18.09 -1.64
CA SER A 32 11.37 18.91 -2.69
C SER A 32 11.54 18.22 -4.05
N ASN A 33 11.21 16.93 -4.21
CA ASN A 33 11.24 16.20 -5.49
C ASN A 33 10.23 15.02 -5.54
N LEU A 34 8.96 15.23 -5.19
CA LEU A 34 7.96 14.18 -5.31
C LEU A 34 7.45 14.03 -6.75
N LEU A 35 7.43 12.79 -7.22
CA LEU A 35 6.95 12.43 -8.54
C LEU A 35 5.44 12.19 -8.49
N LEU A 36 4.68 12.97 -9.24
CA LEU A 36 3.24 12.77 -9.34
C LEU A 36 2.96 12.01 -10.62
N ALA A 37 2.41 10.80 -10.49
CA ALA A 37 1.83 10.10 -11.63
C ALA A 37 0.55 10.82 -12.05
N GLU A 38 0.31 10.91 -13.35
CA GLU A 38 -1.00 11.32 -13.84
C GLU A 38 -2.00 10.19 -13.56
N PRO A 39 -3.11 10.44 -12.84
CA PRO A 39 -4.12 9.43 -12.59
C PRO A 39 -4.71 8.95 -13.92
N ALA A 40 -4.55 7.67 -14.24
CA ALA A 40 -5.08 7.12 -15.48
C ALA A 40 -6.63 7.06 -15.42
N PRO A 41 -7.34 7.55 -16.46
CA PRO A 41 -8.77 7.33 -16.58
C PRO A 41 -9.06 5.87 -16.95
N MET A 42 -10.29 5.41 -16.73
CA MET A 42 -10.75 4.09 -17.20
C MET A 42 -10.51 3.95 -18.71
N SER A 43 -9.74 2.93 -19.10
CA SER A 43 -9.41 2.72 -20.51
C SER A 43 -10.65 2.46 -21.37
N VAL A 44 -10.64 2.93 -22.62
CA VAL A 44 -11.72 2.63 -23.60
C VAL A 44 -11.88 1.12 -23.77
N ARG A 45 -10.79 0.35 -23.68
CA ARG A 45 -10.82 -1.12 -23.72
C ARG A 45 -11.64 -1.70 -22.57
N SER A 46 -11.42 -1.22 -21.34
CA SER A 46 -12.17 -1.64 -20.16
C SER A 46 -13.66 -1.28 -20.29
N GLN A 47 -13.97 -0.05 -20.74
CA GLN A 47 -15.34 0.39 -20.99
C GLN A 47 -16.06 -0.51 -22.01
N MET A 48 -15.40 -0.81 -23.13
CA MET A 48 -15.95 -1.71 -24.15
C MET A 48 -16.11 -3.15 -23.64
N ALA A 49 -15.17 -3.64 -22.84
CA ALA A 49 -15.26 -4.97 -22.24
C ALA A 49 -16.45 -5.07 -21.27
N ILE A 50 -16.66 -4.08 -20.40
CA ILE A 50 -17.84 -3.99 -19.52
C ILE A 50 -19.13 -4.02 -20.35
N ALA A 51 -19.21 -3.22 -21.42
CA ALA A 51 -20.38 -3.19 -22.29
C ALA A 51 -20.66 -4.56 -22.95
N ARG A 52 -19.61 -5.28 -23.35
CA ARG A 52 -19.73 -6.64 -23.91
C ARG A 52 -20.21 -7.65 -22.88
N TYR A 53 -19.65 -7.65 -21.67
CA TYR A 53 -20.12 -8.53 -20.60
C TYR A 53 -21.59 -8.28 -20.28
N ASN A 54 -21.99 -7.00 -20.18
CA ASN A 54 -23.40 -6.63 -19.97
C ASN A 54 -24.32 -7.20 -21.05
N GLN A 55 -23.91 -7.11 -22.32
CA GLN A 55 -24.69 -7.64 -23.43
C GLN A 55 -24.80 -9.18 -23.39
N ILE A 56 -23.70 -9.87 -23.11
CA ILE A 56 -23.67 -11.34 -23.06
C ILE A 56 -24.54 -11.84 -21.91
N LEU A 57 -24.31 -11.33 -20.69
CA LEU A 57 -25.06 -11.73 -19.50
C LEU A 57 -26.57 -11.47 -19.62
N ALA A 58 -26.98 -10.46 -20.38
CA ALA A 58 -28.38 -10.12 -20.59
C ALA A 58 -29.07 -10.93 -21.71
N LYS A 59 -28.34 -11.35 -22.75
CA LYS A 59 -28.96 -11.89 -23.98
C LYS A 59 -28.63 -13.36 -24.26
N ALA A 60 -27.47 -13.84 -23.83
CA ALA A 60 -27.04 -15.19 -24.11
C ALA A 60 -27.79 -16.18 -23.20
N PRO A 61 -28.29 -17.31 -23.73
CA PRO A 61 -28.63 -18.45 -22.91
C PRO A 61 -27.32 -19.04 -22.36
N LEU A 62 -27.12 -18.95 -21.05
CA LEU A 62 -25.93 -19.40 -20.35
C LEU A 62 -26.35 -20.40 -19.28
N GLU A 63 -25.60 -21.48 -19.12
CA GLU A 63 -25.74 -22.34 -17.95
C GLU A 63 -25.27 -21.59 -16.69
N ASP A 64 -25.72 -22.05 -15.51
CA ASP A 64 -25.40 -21.36 -14.25
C ASP A 64 -23.89 -21.27 -13.99
N GLN A 65 -23.15 -22.33 -14.33
CA GLN A 65 -21.69 -22.37 -14.27
C GLN A 65 -21.04 -21.30 -15.14
N GLU A 66 -21.40 -21.23 -16.43
CA GLU A 66 -20.84 -20.26 -17.38
C GLU A 66 -21.21 -18.83 -16.98
N ARG A 67 -22.44 -18.64 -16.49
CA ARG A 67 -22.91 -17.36 -16.00
C ARG A 67 -22.13 -16.93 -14.76
N ALA A 68 -21.86 -17.84 -13.82
CA ALA A 68 -21.06 -17.56 -12.64
C ALA A 68 -19.65 -17.11 -13.02
N GLU A 69 -19.00 -17.82 -13.95
CA GLU A 69 -17.67 -17.48 -14.44
C GLU A 69 -17.66 -16.10 -15.10
N LEU A 70 -18.63 -15.80 -15.98
CA LEU A 70 -18.73 -14.48 -16.62
C LEU A 70 -19.02 -13.34 -15.63
N LEU A 71 -19.84 -13.59 -14.60
CA LEU A 71 -20.07 -12.64 -13.52
C LEU A 71 -18.79 -12.38 -12.75
N HIS A 72 -18.05 -13.42 -12.35
CA HIS A 72 -16.76 -13.27 -11.70
C HIS A 72 -15.77 -12.45 -12.56
N GLN A 73 -15.66 -12.75 -13.86
CA GLN A 73 -14.78 -12.01 -14.76
C GLN A 73 -15.20 -10.54 -14.93
N ARG A 74 -16.50 -10.24 -14.98
CA ARG A 74 -16.99 -8.86 -15.00
C ARG A 74 -16.75 -8.17 -13.64
N GLY A 75 -16.89 -8.89 -12.54
CA GLY A 75 -16.57 -8.42 -11.19
C GLY A 75 -15.12 -8.00 -11.06
N MET A 76 -14.18 -8.84 -11.51
CA MET A 76 -12.75 -8.52 -11.58
C MET A 76 -12.48 -7.27 -12.43
N LEU A 77 -13.18 -7.14 -13.57
CA LEU A 77 -13.07 -5.95 -14.42
C LEU A 77 -13.65 -4.68 -13.78
N TYR A 78 -14.73 -4.80 -13.01
CA TYR A 78 -15.28 -3.68 -12.25
C TYR A 78 -14.32 -3.24 -11.14
N ASP A 79 -13.74 -4.21 -10.45
CA ASP A 79 -12.78 -3.97 -9.38
C ASP A 79 -11.51 -3.27 -9.90
N SER A 80 -10.96 -3.72 -11.03
CA SER A 80 -9.77 -3.10 -11.65
C SER A 80 -9.95 -1.66 -12.12
N VAL A 81 -11.19 -1.19 -12.19
CA VAL A 81 -11.52 0.20 -12.56
C VAL A 81 -12.18 0.98 -11.42
N GLY A 82 -12.11 0.48 -10.19
CA GLY A 82 -12.58 1.15 -8.99
C GLY A 82 -14.09 1.11 -8.76
N LEU A 83 -14.83 0.25 -9.48
CA LEU A 83 -16.28 0.08 -9.33
C LEU A 83 -16.62 -1.01 -8.29
N ALA A 84 -16.09 -0.88 -7.08
CA ALA A 84 -16.11 -1.92 -6.03
C ALA A 84 -17.51 -2.45 -5.68
N GLY A 85 -18.54 -1.59 -5.63
CA GLY A 85 -19.91 -2.03 -5.33
C GLY A 85 -20.52 -2.93 -6.43
N LEU A 86 -20.17 -2.68 -7.70
CA LEU A 86 -20.59 -3.55 -8.81
C LEU A 86 -19.79 -4.85 -8.83
N ALA A 87 -18.51 -4.80 -8.48
CA ALA A 87 -17.66 -5.98 -8.34
C ALA A 87 -18.21 -6.93 -7.27
N GLN A 88 -18.46 -6.42 -6.06
CA GLN A 88 -19.01 -7.21 -4.96
C GLN A 88 -20.35 -7.85 -5.33
N TYR A 89 -21.26 -7.09 -5.98
CA TYR A 89 -22.52 -7.63 -6.47
C TYR A 89 -22.30 -8.80 -7.42
N ASP A 90 -21.39 -8.68 -8.38
CA ASP A 90 -21.12 -9.76 -9.33
C ASP A 90 -20.49 -11.00 -8.67
N PHE A 91 -19.59 -10.82 -7.70
CA PHE A 91 -19.02 -11.94 -6.95
C PHE A 91 -20.09 -12.67 -6.11
N ASP A 92 -20.96 -11.95 -5.41
CA ASP A 92 -22.08 -12.53 -4.66
C ASP A 92 -23.05 -13.30 -5.59
N HIS A 93 -23.30 -12.77 -6.79
CA HIS A 93 -24.10 -13.47 -7.79
C HIS A 93 -23.40 -14.71 -8.34
N ALA A 94 -22.08 -14.65 -8.58
CA ALA A 94 -21.29 -15.79 -9.05
C ALA A 94 -21.33 -16.94 -8.03
N ILE A 95 -21.09 -16.65 -6.75
CA ILE A 95 -21.11 -17.67 -5.68
C ILE A 95 -22.48 -18.32 -5.51
N ARG A 96 -23.57 -17.57 -5.67
CA ARG A 96 -24.93 -18.14 -5.60
C ARG A 96 -25.23 -19.13 -6.73
N LEU A 97 -24.64 -18.92 -7.91
CA LEU A 97 -24.80 -19.82 -9.05
C LEU A 97 -23.81 -20.99 -8.99
N LYS A 98 -22.60 -20.73 -8.49
CA LYS A 98 -21.53 -21.71 -8.32
C LYS A 98 -20.86 -21.55 -6.94
N PRO A 99 -21.31 -22.31 -5.92
CA PRO A 99 -20.81 -22.17 -4.55
C PRO A 99 -19.38 -22.67 -4.30
N ASP A 100 -18.74 -23.35 -5.24
CA ASP A 100 -17.38 -23.89 -5.13
C ASP A 100 -16.35 -23.04 -5.89
N MET A 101 -16.57 -21.72 -5.99
CA MET A 101 -15.69 -20.78 -6.70
C MET A 101 -14.73 -20.06 -5.73
N ALA A 102 -13.58 -20.68 -5.45
CA ALA A 102 -12.56 -20.14 -4.54
C ALA A 102 -12.14 -18.70 -4.89
N GLU A 103 -11.98 -18.38 -6.18
CA GLU A 103 -11.58 -17.05 -6.66
C GLU A 103 -12.59 -15.97 -6.26
N ALA A 104 -13.89 -16.27 -6.34
CA ALA A 104 -14.93 -15.31 -6.00
C ALA A 104 -15.00 -15.05 -4.49
N TYR A 105 -14.79 -16.08 -3.67
CA TYR A 105 -14.69 -15.94 -2.23
C TYR A 105 -13.47 -15.08 -1.84
N ASN A 106 -12.31 -15.33 -2.45
CA ASN A 106 -11.12 -14.52 -2.21
C ASN A 106 -11.35 -13.04 -2.55
N SER A 107 -11.96 -12.76 -3.70
CA SER A 107 -12.29 -11.39 -4.12
C SER A 107 -13.29 -10.71 -3.18
N LEU A 108 -14.33 -11.42 -2.70
CA LEU A 108 -15.23 -10.89 -1.67
C LEU A 108 -14.51 -10.60 -0.36
N GLY A 109 -13.62 -11.49 0.09
CA GLY A 109 -12.83 -11.29 1.30
C GLY A 109 -11.99 -10.01 1.26
N VAL A 110 -11.40 -9.69 0.10
CA VAL A 110 -10.69 -8.42 -0.11
C VAL A 110 -11.62 -7.23 0.07
N HIS A 111 -12.81 -7.25 -0.53
CA HIS A 111 -13.81 -6.17 -0.37
C HIS A 111 -14.30 -6.02 1.08
N TYR A 112 -14.57 -7.12 1.78
CA TYR A 112 -14.93 -7.08 3.20
C TYR A 112 -13.80 -6.49 4.05
N THR A 113 -12.54 -6.81 3.74
CA THR A 113 -11.37 -6.23 4.41
C THR A 113 -11.31 -4.72 4.20
N GLN A 114 -11.50 -4.23 2.98
CA GLN A 114 -11.53 -2.79 2.69
C GLN A 114 -12.66 -2.05 3.43
N GLN A 115 -13.76 -2.75 3.72
CA GLN A 115 -14.90 -2.25 4.49
C GLN A 115 -14.70 -2.41 6.01
N MET A 116 -13.57 -2.95 6.45
CA MET A 116 -13.29 -3.31 7.85
C MET A 116 -14.28 -4.34 8.44
N ASN A 117 -14.97 -5.09 7.58
CA ASN A 117 -15.87 -6.20 7.93
C ASN A 117 -15.05 -7.48 8.10
N PHE A 118 -14.17 -7.50 9.11
CA PHE A 118 -13.13 -8.51 9.22
C PHE A 118 -13.65 -9.94 9.43
N ILE A 119 -14.77 -10.12 10.14
CA ILE A 119 -15.36 -11.45 10.35
C ILE A 119 -15.75 -12.09 9.02
N GLN A 120 -16.49 -11.35 8.18
CA GLN A 120 -16.88 -11.82 6.85
C GLN A 120 -15.68 -12.00 5.92
N ALA A 121 -14.63 -11.18 6.08
CA ALA A 121 -13.38 -11.38 5.35
C ALA A 121 -12.72 -12.72 5.71
N TYR A 122 -12.60 -13.05 7.00
CA TYR A 122 -12.04 -14.32 7.45
C TYR A 122 -12.83 -15.51 6.93
N GLU A 123 -14.16 -15.49 7.08
CA GLU A 123 -15.04 -16.55 6.56
C GLU A 123 -14.87 -16.76 5.05
N ALA A 124 -14.73 -15.67 4.28
CA ALA A 124 -14.52 -15.75 2.84
C ALA A 124 -13.13 -16.32 2.47
N PHE A 125 -12.07 -15.96 3.19
CA PHE A 125 -10.74 -16.53 2.94
C PHE A 125 -10.64 -17.99 3.40
N ASP A 126 -11.30 -18.34 4.50
CA ASP A 126 -11.40 -19.73 4.97
C ASP A 126 -12.15 -20.57 3.93
N ALA A 127 -13.27 -20.08 3.39
CA ALA A 127 -13.97 -20.75 2.30
C ALA A 127 -13.10 -20.90 1.04
N THR A 128 -12.30 -19.89 0.70
CA THR A 128 -11.33 -19.98 -0.40
C THR A 128 -10.37 -21.16 -0.20
N LEU A 129 -9.80 -21.28 0.99
CA LEU A 129 -8.80 -22.32 1.32
C LEU A 129 -9.44 -23.70 1.53
N ASP A 130 -10.69 -23.78 1.97
CA ASP A 130 -11.45 -25.04 2.05
C ASP A 130 -11.74 -25.59 0.64
N ILE A 131 -12.05 -24.72 -0.32
CA ILE A 131 -12.30 -25.10 -1.72
C ILE A 131 -10.99 -25.39 -2.45
N ASN A 132 -9.98 -24.53 -2.28
CA ASN A 132 -8.66 -24.66 -2.88
C ASN A 132 -7.54 -24.33 -1.87
N PRO A 133 -6.99 -25.34 -1.18
CA PRO A 133 -5.93 -25.16 -0.19
C PRO A 133 -4.63 -24.56 -0.73
N GLU A 134 -4.40 -24.64 -2.04
CA GLU A 134 -3.18 -24.14 -2.70
C GLU A 134 -3.34 -22.70 -3.23
N TYR A 135 -4.45 -22.04 -2.94
CA TYR A 135 -4.71 -20.66 -3.36
C TYR A 135 -3.81 -19.66 -2.62
N GLU A 136 -2.58 -19.45 -3.11
CA GLU A 136 -1.54 -18.72 -2.38
C GLU A 136 -1.95 -17.30 -1.93
N PHE A 137 -2.72 -16.58 -2.75
CA PHE A 137 -3.14 -15.21 -2.45
C PHE A 137 -4.17 -15.15 -1.31
N ALA A 138 -4.83 -16.26 -0.97
CA ALA A 138 -5.72 -16.30 0.19
C ALA A 138 -4.94 -16.12 1.50
N PHE A 139 -3.72 -16.65 1.58
CA PHE A 139 -2.84 -16.41 2.74
C PHE A 139 -2.42 -14.95 2.84
N LEU A 140 -2.03 -14.30 1.72
CA LEU A 140 -1.76 -12.87 1.71
C LEU A 140 -2.98 -12.07 2.20
N ASN A 141 -4.14 -12.29 1.59
CA ASN A 141 -5.31 -11.46 1.83
C ASN A 141 -5.91 -11.71 3.24
N ARG A 142 -5.92 -12.96 3.71
CA ARG A 142 -6.32 -13.29 5.10
C ARG A 142 -5.32 -12.74 6.11
N GLY A 143 -4.03 -12.82 5.83
CA GLY A 143 -2.98 -12.20 6.64
C GLY A 143 -3.18 -10.69 6.78
N ILE A 144 -3.49 -9.99 5.68
CA ILE A 144 -3.81 -8.55 5.69
C ILE A 144 -5.08 -8.26 6.51
N ALA A 145 -6.14 -9.05 6.34
CA ALA A 145 -7.36 -8.90 7.11
C ALA A 145 -7.13 -9.16 8.62
N LEU A 146 -6.29 -10.11 8.97
CA LEU A 146 -5.91 -10.43 10.36
C LEU A 146 -5.07 -9.30 10.94
N TYR A 147 -4.12 -8.77 10.19
CA TYR A 147 -3.32 -7.61 10.57
C TYR A 147 -4.20 -6.40 10.89
N TYR A 148 -5.07 -6.01 9.96
CA TYR A 148 -5.97 -4.87 10.16
C TYR A 148 -7.08 -5.13 11.20
N GLY A 149 -7.48 -6.37 11.39
CA GLY A 149 -8.41 -6.77 12.45
C GLY A 149 -7.77 -6.94 13.84
N GLY A 150 -6.49 -6.57 14.01
CA GLY A 150 -5.81 -6.59 15.31
C GLY A 150 -5.43 -7.99 15.80
N ARG A 151 -5.17 -8.92 14.86
CA ARG A 151 -4.76 -10.31 15.11
C ARG A 151 -3.37 -10.60 14.50
N PRO A 152 -2.32 -9.84 14.87
CA PRO A 152 -1.00 -9.97 14.26
C PRO A 152 -0.36 -11.35 14.48
N ASP A 153 -0.68 -12.02 15.58
CA ASP A 153 -0.25 -13.40 15.89
C ASP A 153 -0.67 -14.41 14.80
N LEU A 154 -1.92 -14.29 14.32
CA LEU A 154 -2.42 -15.13 13.25
C LEU A 154 -1.92 -14.66 11.88
N ALA A 155 -1.83 -13.34 11.67
CA ALA A 155 -1.33 -12.77 10.42
C ALA A 155 0.10 -13.21 10.09
N VAL A 156 0.97 -13.33 11.10
CA VAL A 156 2.35 -13.81 10.92
C VAL A 156 2.41 -15.22 10.35
N ASN A 157 1.48 -16.11 10.74
CA ASN A 157 1.43 -17.47 10.20
C ASN A 157 1.06 -17.47 8.71
N ASP A 158 0.03 -16.71 8.35
CA ASP A 158 -0.44 -16.59 6.96
C ASP A 158 0.62 -15.95 6.05
N PHE A 159 1.26 -14.86 6.49
CA PHE A 159 2.37 -14.28 5.74
C PHE A 159 3.58 -15.20 5.66
N GLY A 160 3.81 -16.05 6.66
CA GLY A 160 4.85 -17.08 6.63
C GLY A 160 4.57 -18.18 5.59
N GLU A 161 3.33 -18.63 5.46
CA GLU A 161 2.91 -19.53 4.37
C GLU A 161 3.06 -18.86 3.00
N PHE A 162 2.63 -17.60 2.89
CA PHE A 162 2.73 -16.83 1.65
C PHE A 162 4.18 -16.60 1.23
N TYR A 163 5.06 -16.23 2.16
CA TYR A 163 6.49 -16.03 1.92
C TYR A 163 7.19 -17.30 1.40
N ARG A 164 6.89 -18.46 1.99
CA ARG A 164 7.50 -19.74 1.58
C ARG A 164 7.17 -20.18 0.16
N LYS A 165 6.11 -19.65 -0.45
CA LYS A 165 5.76 -19.94 -1.85
C LYS A 165 6.72 -19.23 -2.84
N ASP A 166 7.27 -18.07 -2.46
CA ASP A 166 8.33 -17.39 -3.20
C ASP A 166 9.18 -16.51 -2.26
N GLU A 167 10.32 -17.05 -1.83
CA GLU A 167 11.23 -16.37 -0.90
C GLU A 167 12.02 -15.21 -1.54
N SER A 168 11.95 -15.08 -2.88
CA SER A 168 12.68 -14.06 -3.64
C SER A 168 11.91 -12.76 -3.82
N ASP A 169 10.60 -12.77 -3.54
CA ASP A 169 9.68 -11.64 -3.69
C ASP A 169 9.74 -10.70 -2.46
N PRO A 170 10.21 -9.44 -2.64
CA PRO A 170 10.34 -8.47 -1.56
C PRO A 170 9.01 -8.11 -0.89
N TYR A 171 7.89 -8.13 -1.61
CA TYR A 171 6.59 -7.75 -1.03
C TYR A 171 6.10 -8.78 -0.02
N ARG A 172 6.37 -10.06 -0.26
CA ARG A 172 6.05 -11.13 0.71
C ARG A 172 6.85 -10.95 2.00
N ALA A 173 8.13 -10.64 1.87
CA ALA A 173 9.00 -10.35 3.01
C ALA A 173 8.56 -9.09 3.76
N LEU A 174 8.14 -8.04 3.06
CA LEU A 174 7.65 -6.80 3.68
C LEU A 174 6.36 -7.01 4.47
N TRP A 175 5.37 -7.72 3.92
CA TRP A 175 4.13 -8.03 4.65
C TRP A 175 4.37 -8.91 5.87
N ALA A 176 5.23 -9.93 5.75
CA ALA A 176 5.65 -10.74 6.88
C ALA A 176 6.34 -9.88 7.96
N PHE A 177 7.26 -9.00 7.57
CA PHE A 177 7.91 -8.07 8.48
C PHE A 177 6.92 -7.13 9.19
N ILE A 178 5.98 -6.53 8.44
CA ILE A 178 5.00 -5.59 8.99
C ILE A 178 4.19 -6.26 10.11
N ALA A 179 3.70 -7.49 9.89
CA ALA A 179 2.97 -8.21 10.93
C ALA A 179 3.85 -8.61 12.13
N GLN A 180 5.06 -9.10 11.89
CA GLN A 180 5.99 -9.47 12.96
C GLN A 180 6.39 -8.25 13.81
N SER A 181 6.53 -7.08 13.19
CA SER A 181 6.95 -5.86 13.86
C SER A 181 5.96 -5.35 14.91
N GLU A 182 4.67 -5.68 14.78
CA GLU A 182 3.65 -5.39 15.80
C GLU A 182 3.79 -6.29 17.04
N LEU A 183 4.44 -7.45 16.91
CA LEU A 183 4.68 -8.39 18.01
C LEU A 183 6.03 -8.15 18.67
N ASP A 184 7.11 -8.13 17.87
CA ASP A 184 8.50 -7.96 18.31
C ASP A 184 9.32 -7.32 17.18
N GLN A 185 9.45 -6.00 17.21
CA GLN A 185 10.19 -5.25 16.20
C GLN A 185 11.68 -5.62 16.09
N PRO A 186 12.45 -5.75 17.20
CA PRO A 186 13.83 -6.25 17.13
C PRO A 186 13.96 -7.59 16.40
N GLN A 187 13.11 -8.57 16.74
CA GLN A 187 13.15 -9.89 16.10
C GLN A 187 12.71 -9.84 14.63
N ALA A 188 11.71 -9.01 14.30
CA ALA A 188 11.26 -8.79 12.94
C ALA A 188 12.39 -8.23 12.05
N LEU A 189 13.20 -7.29 12.57
CA LEU A 189 14.34 -6.73 11.85
C LEU A 189 15.45 -7.75 11.59
N VAL A 190 15.72 -8.64 12.56
CA VAL A 190 16.67 -9.75 12.38
C VAL A 190 16.18 -10.67 11.25
N THR A 191 14.91 -11.08 11.31
CA THR A 191 14.29 -11.97 10.31
C THR A 191 14.29 -11.31 8.92
N LEU A 192 13.93 -10.03 8.81
CA LEU A 192 13.97 -9.31 7.54
C LEU A 192 15.39 -9.19 6.98
N SER A 193 16.40 -9.00 7.85
CA SER A 193 17.80 -8.96 7.42
C SER A 193 18.29 -10.31 6.91
N GLU A 194 17.80 -11.43 7.46
CA GLU A 194 18.10 -12.77 6.96
C GLU A 194 17.42 -13.01 5.61
N ASN A 195 16.12 -12.71 5.51
CA ASN A 195 15.35 -12.85 4.28
C ASN A 195 15.91 -12.00 3.13
N ARG A 196 16.50 -10.84 3.45
CA ARG A 196 17.10 -9.92 2.47
C ARG A 196 18.16 -10.57 1.57
N GLU A 197 18.86 -11.59 2.05
CA GLU A 197 19.88 -12.32 1.28
C GLU A 197 19.27 -13.23 0.20
N ASN A 198 17.99 -13.62 0.34
CA ASN A 198 17.27 -14.45 -0.63
C ASN A 198 16.50 -13.62 -1.68
N LEU A 199 16.34 -12.31 -1.46
CA LEU A 199 15.56 -11.44 -2.34
C LEU A 199 16.24 -11.19 -3.67
N SER A 200 15.44 -11.09 -4.73
CA SER A 200 15.93 -10.76 -6.08
C SER A 200 16.60 -9.38 -6.13
N SER A 201 17.82 -9.31 -6.64
CA SER A 201 18.52 -8.03 -6.89
C SER A 201 17.90 -7.22 -8.02
N ASP A 202 17.17 -7.89 -8.92
CA ASP A 202 16.59 -7.27 -10.12
C ASP A 202 15.25 -6.60 -9.83
N ASN A 203 14.60 -6.97 -8.72
CA ASN A 203 13.36 -6.36 -8.29
C ASN A 203 13.63 -5.02 -7.59
N TRP A 204 13.07 -3.93 -8.11
CA TRP A 204 13.23 -2.60 -7.53
C TRP A 204 12.73 -2.53 -6.06
N ALA A 205 11.72 -3.32 -5.71
CA ALA A 205 11.10 -3.36 -4.38
C ALA A 205 12.07 -3.86 -3.30
N THR A 206 13.17 -4.51 -3.68
CA THR A 206 14.26 -4.85 -2.75
C THR A 206 14.86 -3.60 -2.09
N HIS A 207 14.82 -2.44 -2.76
CA HIS A 207 15.22 -1.16 -2.15
C HIS A 207 14.27 -0.71 -1.03
N LEU A 208 12.99 -1.11 -1.06
CA LEU A 208 12.07 -0.87 0.06
C LEU A 208 12.52 -1.67 1.29
N VAL A 209 12.93 -2.92 1.10
CA VAL A 209 13.50 -3.72 2.20
C VAL A 209 14.77 -3.07 2.73
N ASP A 210 15.64 -2.57 1.85
CA ASP A 210 16.85 -1.85 2.25
C ASP A 210 16.53 -0.55 3.03
N LEU A 211 15.43 0.15 2.71
CA LEU A 211 14.94 1.28 3.51
C LEU A 211 14.52 0.84 4.92
N TYR A 212 13.73 -0.24 5.02
CA TYR A 212 13.24 -0.76 6.29
C TYR A 212 14.36 -1.29 7.20
N LEU A 213 15.44 -1.79 6.60
CA LEU A 213 16.68 -2.19 7.30
C LEU A 213 17.61 -1.01 7.61
N GLY A 214 17.29 0.21 7.18
CA GLY A 214 18.11 1.41 7.37
C GLY A 214 19.41 1.42 6.54
N ARG A 215 19.49 0.61 5.49
CA ARG A 215 20.65 0.56 4.56
C ARG A 215 20.65 1.73 3.58
N ILE A 216 19.46 2.24 3.24
CA ILE A 216 19.27 3.47 2.46
C ILE A 216 18.31 4.40 3.19
N ASP A 217 18.34 5.70 2.84
CA ASP A 217 17.37 6.67 3.33
C ASP A 217 16.21 6.89 2.33
N GLU A 218 15.19 7.62 2.79
CA GLU A 218 14.00 7.93 1.98
C GLU A 218 14.35 8.70 0.70
N GLN A 219 15.35 9.59 0.76
CA GLN A 219 15.77 10.39 -0.40
C GLN A 219 16.44 9.51 -1.46
N ALA A 220 17.29 8.57 -1.05
CA ALA A 220 17.92 7.60 -1.94
C ALA A 220 16.86 6.71 -2.63
N LEU A 221 15.86 6.24 -1.89
CA LEU A 221 14.75 5.45 -2.46
C LEU A 221 14.00 6.28 -3.52
N LEU A 222 13.58 7.50 -3.19
CA LEU A 222 12.81 8.36 -4.09
C LEU A 222 13.58 8.68 -5.39
N ASN A 223 14.88 8.94 -5.29
CA ASN A 223 15.74 9.16 -6.46
C ASN A 223 15.91 7.90 -7.34
N GLY A 224 15.74 6.71 -6.75
CA GLY A 224 15.80 5.42 -7.43
C GLY A 224 14.55 5.07 -8.23
N LEU A 225 13.40 5.68 -7.93
CA LEU A 225 12.11 5.25 -8.50
C LEU A 225 12.06 5.31 -10.04
N ILE A 226 12.72 6.30 -10.65
CA ILE A 226 12.73 6.45 -12.12
C ILE A 226 13.75 5.54 -12.83
N GLN A 227 14.65 4.90 -12.09
CA GLN A 227 15.73 4.13 -12.70
C GLN A 227 15.19 2.86 -13.35
N GLY A 228 15.55 2.67 -14.62
CA GLY A 228 15.11 1.50 -15.40
C GLY A 228 13.64 1.52 -15.82
N VAL A 229 12.87 2.56 -15.49
CA VAL A 229 11.45 2.65 -15.89
C VAL A 229 11.33 2.92 -17.38
N THR A 230 10.55 2.10 -18.07
CA THR A 230 10.42 2.12 -19.54
C THR A 230 9.10 2.71 -20.02
N SER A 231 8.10 2.82 -19.16
CA SER A 231 6.77 3.31 -19.52
C SER A 231 6.10 4.12 -18.41
N GLN A 232 5.10 4.94 -18.77
CA GLN A 232 4.31 5.69 -17.80
C GLN A 232 3.49 4.77 -16.88
N GLN A 233 3.03 3.62 -17.39
CA GLN A 233 2.31 2.63 -16.58
C GLN A 233 3.24 2.07 -15.50
N GLU A 234 4.42 1.60 -15.89
CA GLU A 234 5.43 1.07 -14.97
C GLU A 234 5.82 2.11 -13.90
N LEU A 235 5.95 3.39 -14.29
CA LEU A 235 6.19 4.47 -13.33
C LEU A 235 5.04 4.60 -12.32
N THR A 236 3.80 4.54 -12.80
CA THR A 236 2.59 4.73 -11.99
C THR A 236 2.42 3.58 -11.00
N ASP A 237 2.64 2.35 -11.45
CA ASP A 237 2.60 1.15 -10.61
C ASP A 237 3.66 1.22 -9.51
N ARG A 238 4.90 1.52 -9.89
CA ARG A 238 6.02 1.67 -8.95
C ARG A 238 5.80 2.79 -7.93
N LEU A 239 5.21 3.91 -8.36
CA LEU A 239 4.87 5.02 -7.46
C LEU A 239 3.77 4.63 -6.47
N CYS A 240 2.75 3.87 -6.91
CA CYS A 240 1.69 3.36 -6.04
C CYS A 240 2.29 2.52 -4.90
N GLU A 241 3.14 1.57 -5.27
CA GLU A 241 3.83 0.67 -4.35
C GLU A 241 4.74 1.47 -3.39
N ALA A 242 5.66 2.27 -3.93
CA ALA A 242 6.62 3.03 -3.14
C ALA A 242 5.93 3.96 -2.13
N TYR A 243 4.90 4.67 -2.55
CA TYR A 243 4.18 5.59 -1.67
C TYR A 243 3.41 4.87 -0.58
N PHE A 244 2.84 3.70 -0.83
CA PHE A 244 2.21 2.94 0.24
C PHE A 244 3.23 2.50 1.30
N TYR A 245 4.35 1.90 0.90
CA TYR A 245 5.35 1.43 1.87
C TYR A 245 6.09 2.57 2.57
N LEU A 246 6.29 3.72 1.93
CA LEU A 246 6.77 4.95 2.58
C LEU A 246 5.75 5.50 3.59
N GLY A 247 4.46 5.39 3.29
CA GLY A 247 3.38 5.69 4.21
C GLY A 247 3.43 4.80 5.45
N LYS A 248 3.54 3.49 5.28
CA LYS A 248 3.69 2.51 6.37
C LYS A 248 4.94 2.77 7.21
N TYR A 249 6.08 3.00 6.55
CA TYR A 249 7.36 3.31 7.20
C TYR A 249 7.25 4.57 8.08
N ASN A 250 6.74 5.67 7.53
CA ASN A 250 6.56 6.91 8.29
C ASN A 250 5.50 6.79 9.39
N SER A 251 4.47 5.96 9.19
CA SER A 251 3.46 5.66 10.22
C SER A 251 4.09 4.96 11.43
N ALA A 252 4.96 3.97 11.19
CA ALA A 252 5.70 3.26 12.23
C ALA A 252 6.67 4.17 13.00
N LEU A 253 7.26 5.18 12.34
CA LEU A 253 8.09 6.20 12.97
C LEU A 253 7.29 7.28 13.75
N GLY A 254 5.96 7.22 13.72
CA GLY A 254 5.09 8.23 14.33
C GLY A 254 4.90 9.51 13.51
N ASN A 255 5.44 9.57 12.28
CA ASN A 255 5.32 10.72 11.36
C ASN A 255 3.96 10.73 10.64
N ARG A 256 2.86 10.78 11.39
CA ARG A 256 1.49 10.59 10.87
C ARG A 256 1.11 11.55 9.73
N GLY A 257 1.54 12.81 9.79
CA GLY A 257 1.28 13.79 8.74
C GLY A 257 1.95 13.43 7.42
N VAL A 258 3.20 12.96 7.47
CA VAL A 258 3.96 12.51 6.31
C VAL A 258 3.35 11.23 5.75
N ALA A 259 3.03 10.26 6.63
CA ALA A 259 2.36 9.02 6.25
C ALA A 259 1.04 9.27 5.51
N SER A 260 0.20 10.18 6.04
CA SER A 260 -1.07 10.55 5.40
C SER A 260 -0.88 11.13 3.99
N ASN A 261 0.18 11.91 3.76
CA ASN A 261 0.46 12.44 2.42
C ASN A 261 0.86 11.33 1.45
N TYR A 262 1.71 10.39 1.90
CA TYR A 262 2.10 9.25 1.08
C TYR A 262 0.93 8.34 0.71
N PHE A 263 0.04 8.02 1.65
CA PHE A 263 -1.16 7.23 1.30
C PHE A 263 -2.08 7.95 0.31
N LYS A 264 -2.20 9.29 0.38
CA LYS A 264 -2.93 10.06 -0.63
C LYS A 264 -2.25 10.02 -2.00
N LEU A 265 -0.92 10.03 -2.03
CA LEU A 265 -0.16 9.89 -3.27
C LEU A 265 -0.35 8.50 -3.89
N ALA A 266 -0.31 7.44 -3.09
CA ALA A 266 -0.62 6.09 -3.55
C ALA A 266 -2.03 6.03 -4.17
N LEU A 267 -3.04 6.59 -3.49
CA LEU A 267 -4.41 6.65 -4.01
C LEU A 267 -4.55 7.46 -5.31
N SER A 268 -3.73 8.49 -5.50
CA SER A 268 -3.78 9.34 -6.70
C SER A 268 -3.35 8.62 -7.98
N THR A 269 -2.70 7.46 -7.88
CA THR A 269 -2.25 6.68 -9.04
C THR A 269 -3.39 5.97 -9.78
N ASN A 270 -4.55 5.77 -9.14
CA ASN A 270 -5.67 4.98 -9.66
C ASN A 270 -5.33 3.53 -10.06
N VAL A 271 -4.29 2.94 -9.45
CA VAL A 271 -3.94 1.51 -9.67
C VAL A 271 -4.79 0.62 -8.76
N PHE A 272 -6.09 0.53 -9.05
CA PHE A 272 -7.09 -0.10 -8.17
C PHE A 272 -6.83 -1.57 -7.84
N GLU A 273 -6.15 -2.30 -8.74
CA GLU A 273 -5.89 -3.73 -8.57
C GLU A 273 -4.91 -4.01 -7.44
N TYR A 274 -4.02 -3.06 -7.14
CA TYR A 274 -2.89 -3.27 -6.24
C TYR A 274 -3.32 -3.21 -4.78
N VAL A 275 -2.74 -4.10 -3.98
CA VAL A 275 -2.88 -4.16 -2.52
C VAL A 275 -2.61 -2.77 -1.91
N GLU A 276 -1.57 -2.11 -2.39
CA GLU A 276 -1.10 -0.81 -1.93
C GLU A 276 -2.13 0.30 -2.15
N HIS A 277 -2.81 0.30 -3.29
CA HIS A 277 -3.90 1.27 -3.55
C HIS A 277 -5.10 0.98 -2.64
N ARG A 278 -5.52 -0.28 -2.57
CA ARG A 278 -6.69 -0.71 -1.79
C ARG A 278 -6.58 -0.33 -0.33
N TYR A 279 -5.42 -0.60 0.27
CA TYR A 279 -5.23 -0.43 1.70
C TYR A 279 -4.69 0.95 2.08
N ALA A 280 -4.20 1.77 1.15
CA ALA A 280 -3.89 3.17 1.41
C ALA A 280 -5.11 3.97 1.93
N ARG A 281 -6.33 3.66 1.44
CA ARG A 281 -7.57 4.26 1.98
C ARG A 281 -7.80 3.85 3.43
N LEU A 282 -7.68 2.55 3.71
CA LEU A 282 -7.89 1.97 5.04
C LEU A 282 -6.88 2.56 6.05
N GLU A 283 -5.60 2.66 5.69
CA GLU A 283 -4.57 3.31 6.51
C GLU A 283 -4.90 4.78 6.83
N LEU A 284 -5.44 5.53 5.86
CA LEU A 284 -5.87 6.91 6.09
C LEU A 284 -7.02 7.00 7.09
N ASP A 285 -7.98 6.09 7.02
CA ASP A 285 -9.12 6.07 7.93
C ASP A 285 -8.68 5.70 9.34
N MET A 286 -7.81 4.70 9.50
CA MET A 286 -7.19 4.39 10.80
C MET A 286 -6.38 5.55 11.39
N LEU A 287 -5.62 6.28 10.56
CA LEU A 287 -4.87 7.45 11.03
C LEU A 287 -5.79 8.58 11.52
N ARG A 288 -6.97 8.74 10.90
CA ARG A 288 -7.98 9.70 11.33
C ARG A 288 -8.60 9.29 12.65
N ASP A 289 -8.99 8.03 12.79
CA ASP A 289 -9.62 7.52 14.01
C ASP A 289 -8.67 7.63 15.21
N LYS A 290 -7.38 7.30 15.02
CA LYS A 290 -6.34 7.53 16.04
C LYS A 290 -6.20 9.00 16.40
N ALA A 291 -6.26 9.91 15.43
CA ALA A 291 -6.16 11.35 15.70
C ALA A 291 -7.37 11.88 16.49
N VAL A 292 -8.57 11.36 16.23
CA VAL A 292 -9.78 11.68 17.00
C VAL A 292 -9.64 11.16 18.43
N ALA A 293 -9.27 9.88 18.59
CA ALA A 293 -9.09 9.26 19.91
C ALA A 293 -8.05 10.01 20.77
N ASP A 294 -6.92 10.41 20.18
CA ASP A 294 -5.87 11.17 20.87
C ASP A 294 -6.34 12.59 21.27
N SER A 295 -7.27 13.17 20.52
CA SER A 295 -7.84 14.50 20.82
C SER A 295 -8.92 14.47 21.91
N GLU A 296 -9.52 13.31 22.13
CA GLU A 296 -10.55 13.07 23.15
C GLU A 296 -9.96 12.49 24.45
N ALA A 297 -8.66 12.15 24.47
CA ALA A 297 -7.96 11.68 25.64
C ALA A 297 -7.80 12.81 26.70
N PRO A 298 -8.20 12.57 27.97
CA PRO A 298 -8.22 13.58 29.03
C PRO A 298 -6.84 14.01 29.55
#